data_AF-Q9W7M4-F1
#
_entry.id   AF-Q9W7M4-F1
#
_cell.length_a   1.000
_cell.length_b   1.000
_cell.length_c   1.000
_cell.angle_alpha   90.00
_cell.angle_beta   90.00
_cell.angle_gamma   90.00
#
_symmetry.space_group_name_H-M   'P 1'
#
loop_
_entity.id
_entity.type
_entity.pdbx_description
1 polymer ?
#
loop_
_entity_poly.entity_id
_entity_poly.type
_entity_poly.pdbx_seq_one_letter_code
_entity_poly.pdbx_strand_id
1 'polypeptide(L)'
;QCGDNLMTLAVKRTGAPPFLVDSGQAPLVPLSQMPHYCGFSMKRSRRDIQYSTPYRGCYVNKQDGDYVLPLRLMGEPMAMSCPTTLPTPYIFCFPSRMLVRMAGVS
;
A
#
# COMPACT_ATOMS: atom_id res chain seq x y z
N GLN A 1 -2.45 3.82 3.64
CA GLN A 1 -3.60 4.72 3.46
C GLN A 1 -4.06 4.62 2.02
N CYS A 2 -5.36 4.53 1.81
CA CYS A 2 -5.98 4.56 0.49
C CYS A 2 -6.47 5.98 0.22
N GLY A 3 -5.96 6.61 -0.84
CA GLY A 3 -6.49 7.85 -1.39
C GLY A 3 -7.29 7.58 -2.66
N ASP A 4 -7.73 8.64 -3.32
CA ASP A 4 -8.61 8.52 -4.50
C ASP A 4 -7.93 7.82 -5.69
N ASN A 5 -6.65 8.11 -5.91
CA ASN A 5 -5.90 7.62 -7.08
C ASN A 5 -4.60 6.88 -6.75
N LEU A 6 -4.22 6.85 -5.47
CA LEU A 6 -2.96 6.28 -5.00
C LEU A 6 -3.12 5.68 -3.61
N MET A 7 -2.24 4.73 -3.31
CA MET A 7 -2.06 4.17 -1.98
C MET A 7 -0.70 4.59 -1.41
N THR A 8 -0.69 4.89 -0.10
CA THR A 8 0.50 5.38 0.61
C THR A 8 0.86 4.49 1.80
N LEU A 9 2.11 4.06 1.87
CA LEU A 9 2.69 3.36 3.01
C LEU A 9 3.60 4.31 3.80
N ALA A 10 3.31 4.51 5.08
CA ALA A 10 4.15 5.28 5.99
C ALA A 10 4.86 4.34 6.97
N VAL A 11 6.18 4.43 7.03
CA VAL A 11 7.03 3.59 7.90
C VAL A 11 7.99 4.47 8.69
N LYS A 12 8.31 4.07 9.92
CA LYS A 12 9.33 4.76 10.70
C LYS A 12 10.67 4.68 9.99
N ARG A 13 11.42 5.78 9.96
CA ARG A 13 12.70 5.84 9.24
C ARG A 13 13.77 4.93 9.87
N THR A 14 13.81 4.87 11.19
CA THR A 14 14.78 4.05 11.93
C THR A 14 14.34 2.60 11.98
N GLY A 15 15.19 1.71 11.48
CA GLY A 15 14.97 0.26 11.54
C GLY A 15 13.95 -0.29 10.53
N ALA A 16 13.47 0.51 9.56
CA ALA A 16 12.60 -0.02 8.51
C ALA A 16 13.41 -0.90 7.54
N PRO A 17 13.01 -2.17 7.33
CA PRO A 17 13.60 -3.00 6.29
C PRO A 17 13.25 -2.46 4.89
N PRO A 18 13.98 -2.86 3.84
CA PRO A 18 13.59 -2.53 2.48
C PRO A 18 12.27 -3.23 2.15
N PHE A 19 11.34 -2.46 1.57
CA PHE A 19 10.14 -2.99 0.95
C PHE A 19 10.44 -3.24 -0.53
N LEU A 20 10.27 -4.49 -0.96
CA LEU A 20 10.53 -4.91 -2.32
C LEU A 20 9.22 -5.22 -3.02
N VAL A 21 9.06 -4.81 -4.27
CA VAL A 21 7.91 -5.16 -5.12
C VAL A 21 8.11 -6.57 -5.64
N ASP A 22 7.10 -7.42 -5.47
CA ASP A 22 7.07 -8.76 -6.02
C ASP A 22 6.29 -8.77 -7.34
N SER A 23 7.01 -8.72 -8.46
CA SER A 23 6.42 -8.79 -9.80
C SER A 23 6.03 -10.22 -10.22
N GLY A 24 6.19 -11.22 -9.34
CA GLY A 24 6.06 -12.64 -9.66
C GLY A 24 7.31 -13.22 -10.34
N GLN A 25 8.33 -12.40 -10.59
CA GLN A 25 9.60 -12.79 -11.20
C GLN A 25 10.77 -12.17 -10.42
N ALA A 26 11.90 -12.87 -10.39
CA ALA A 26 13.14 -12.32 -9.86
C ALA A 26 13.84 -11.43 -10.92
N PRO A 27 14.55 -10.36 -10.52
CA PRO A 27 14.76 -9.88 -9.15
C PRO A 27 13.63 -8.98 -8.64
N LEU A 28 13.43 -8.97 -7.32
CA LEU A 28 12.51 -8.04 -6.64
C LEU A 28 13.06 -6.61 -6.70
N VAL A 29 12.18 -5.62 -6.89
CA VAL A 29 12.60 -4.21 -7.05
C VAL A 29 12.28 -3.41 -5.80
N PRO A 30 13.25 -2.70 -5.18
CA PRO A 30 12.96 -1.84 -4.04
C PRO A 30 11.97 -0.73 -4.40
N LEU A 31 10.99 -0.45 -3.54
CA LEU A 31 10.02 0.64 -3.75
C LEU A 31 10.68 2.00 -4.00
N SER A 32 11.83 2.23 -3.36
CA SER A 32 12.62 3.46 -3.50
C SER A 32 13.36 3.60 -4.84
N GLN A 33 13.45 2.52 -5.61
CA GLN A 33 14.18 2.42 -6.88
C GLN A 33 13.26 2.10 -8.07
N MET A 34 11.95 2.16 -7.86
CA MET A 34 10.99 1.92 -8.93
C MET A 34 11.20 2.93 -10.08
N PRO A 35 11.14 2.47 -11.34
CA PRO A 35 11.32 3.36 -12.48
C PRO A 35 10.35 4.53 -12.49
N HIS A 36 10.81 5.70 -12.95
CA HIS A 36 10.00 6.93 -12.98
C HIS A 36 8.68 6.77 -13.74
N TYR A 37 8.66 6.01 -14.85
CA TYR A 37 7.45 5.79 -15.65
C TYR A 37 6.34 5.05 -14.89
N CYS A 38 6.67 4.35 -13.79
CA CYS A 38 5.68 3.68 -12.96
C CYS A 38 4.93 4.63 -12.03
N GLY A 39 5.40 5.88 -11.87
CA GLY A 39 4.75 6.90 -11.04
C GLY A 39 4.88 6.71 -9.51
N PHE A 40 5.73 5.78 -9.07
CA PHE A 40 6.03 5.59 -7.65
C PHE A 40 6.79 6.81 -7.12
N SER A 41 6.50 7.21 -5.90
CA SER A 41 7.22 8.32 -5.24
C SER A 41 7.52 8.02 -3.79
N MET A 42 8.59 8.63 -3.29
CA MET A 42 9.05 8.46 -1.93
C MET A 42 9.37 9.82 -1.31
N LYS A 43 8.77 10.09 -0.16
CA LYS A 43 9.04 11.30 0.63
C LYS A 43 9.62 10.92 1.97
N ARG A 44 10.79 11.45 2.30
CA ARG A 44 11.44 11.25 3.60
C ARG A 44 11.19 12.46 4.49
N SER A 45 10.77 12.20 5.72
CA SER A 45 10.68 13.18 6.80
C SER A 45 11.69 12.84 7.91
N ARG A 46 11.73 13.66 8.98
CA ARG A 46 12.59 13.38 10.13
C ARG A 46 12.24 12.06 10.83
N ARG A 47 10.96 11.70 10.89
CA ARG A 47 10.47 10.52 11.63
C ARG A 47 10.13 9.34 10.74
N ASP A 48 9.64 9.61 9.53
CA ASP A 48 8.98 8.62 8.69
C ASP A 48 9.44 8.69 7.24
N ILE A 49 9.24 7.58 6.52
CA ILE A 49 9.34 7.48 5.07
C ILE A 49 7.94 7.17 4.55
N GLN A 50 7.48 7.93 3.57
CA GLN A 50 6.23 7.69 2.87
C GLN A 50 6.51 7.21 1.46
N TYR A 51 6.00 6.04 1.10
CA TYR A 51 5.97 5.51 -0.25
C TYR A 51 4.57 5.69 -0.81
N SER A 52 4.44 6.29 -1.99
CA SER A 52 3.15 6.47 -2.66
C SER A 52 3.18 5.77 -4.02
N THR A 53 2.12 5.00 -4.29
CA THR A 53 1.98 4.22 -5.51
C THR A 53 0.62 4.52 -6.15
N PRO A 54 0.57 4.96 -7.42
CA PRO A 54 -0.69 5.17 -8.11
C PRO A 54 -1.36 3.83 -8.42
N TYR A 55 -2.70 3.78 -8.38
CA TYR A 55 -3.44 2.55 -8.68
C TYR A 55 -3.27 2.04 -10.12
N ARG A 56 -2.92 2.95 -11.04
CA ARG A 56 -2.57 2.63 -12.44
C ARG A 56 -1.05 2.49 -12.67
N GLY A 57 -0.28 2.40 -11.58
CA GLY A 57 1.17 2.19 -11.64
C GLY A 57 1.54 0.75 -11.96
N CYS A 58 2.83 0.52 -12.20
CA CYS A 58 3.36 -0.82 -12.42
C CYS A 58 3.05 -1.77 -11.26
N TYR A 59 2.77 -3.03 -11.59
CA TYR A 59 2.58 -4.14 -10.63
C TYR A 59 1.41 -4.00 -9.65
N VAL A 60 0.60 -2.95 -9.78
CA VAL A 60 -0.67 -2.85 -9.05
C VAL A 60 -1.73 -3.63 -9.82
N ASN A 61 -2.26 -4.66 -9.19
CA ASN A 61 -3.27 -5.54 -9.78
C ASN A 61 -4.64 -5.25 -9.17
N LYS A 62 -5.71 -5.52 -9.93
CA LYS A 62 -7.06 -5.59 -9.37
C LYS A 62 -7.37 -7.02 -8.98
N GLN A 63 -7.66 -7.27 -7.71
CA GLN A 63 -8.04 -8.59 -7.18
C GLN A 63 -9.26 -8.40 -6.29
N ASP A 64 -10.35 -9.12 -6.57
CA ASP A 64 -11.58 -9.12 -5.76
C ASP A 64 -12.16 -7.74 -5.43
N GLY A 65 -12.00 -6.78 -6.34
CA GLY A 65 -12.47 -5.40 -6.14
C GLY A 65 -11.47 -4.47 -5.45
N ASP A 66 -10.30 -4.98 -5.07
CA ASP A 66 -9.22 -4.23 -4.44
C ASP A 66 -8.06 -3.96 -5.41
N TYR A 67 -7.41 -2.81 -5.25
CA TYR A 67 -6.10 -2.53 -5.80
C TYR A 67 -5.04 -3.12 -4.87
N VAL A 68 -4.25 -4.05 -5.38
CA VAL A 68 -3.26 -4.81 -4.63
C VAL A 68 -1.88 -4.60 -5.22
N LEU A 69 -0.97 -4.05 -4.42
CA LEU A 69 0.46 -4.02 -4.71
C LEU A 69 1.16 -5.11 -3.87
N PRO A 70 1.63 -6.21 -4.48
CA PRO A 70 2.37 -7.25 -3.80
C PRO A 70 3.78 -6.76 -3.43
N LEU A 71 4.17 -7.05 -2.20
CA LEU A 71 5.44 -6.67 -1.60
C LEU A 71 6.11 -7.86 -0.91
N ARG A 72 7.41 -7.73 -0.66
CA ARG A 72 8.15 -8.56 0.28
C ARG A 72 8.83 -7.71 1.33
N LEU A 73 8.65 -8.10 2.58
CA LEU A 73 9.30 -7.49 3.73
C LEU A 73 10.17 -8.55 4.41
N MET A 74 11.49 -8.36 4.38
CA MET A 74 12.44 -9.35 4.92
C MET A 74 12.25 -10.77 4.35
N GLY A 75 11.79 -10.88 3.10
CA GLY A 75 11.51 -12.16 2.43
C GLY A 75 10.06 -12.62 2.54
N GLU A 76 9.32 -12.15 3.55
CA GLU A 76 7.92 -12.52 3.77
C GLU A 76 6.97 -11.80 2.82
N PRO A 77 5.98 -12.49 2.25
CA PRO A 77 4.98 -11.88 1.38
C PRO A 77 4.08 -10.94 2.18
N MET A 78 3.90 -9.74 1.64
CA MET A 78 2.97 -8.73 2.14
C MET A 78 2.25 -8.09 0.96
N ALA A 79 1.18 -7.35 1.24
CA ALA A 79 0.51 -6.57 0.22
C ALA A 79 0.03 -5.23 0.79
N MET A 80 0.11 -4.19 -0.03
CA MET A 80 -0.70 -3.00 0.15
C MET A 80 -2.00 -3.21 -0.62
N SER A 81 -3.13 -3.27 0.10
CA SER A 81 -4.46 -3.41 -0.51
C SER A 81 -5.32 -2.18 -0.23
N CYS A 82 -6.05 -1.73 -1.24
CA CYS A 82 -7.02 -0.66 -1.15
C CYS A 82 -8.31 -0.99 -1.92
N PRO A 83 -9.48 -0.93 -1.28
CA PRO A 83 -10.73 -1.26 -1.96
C PRO A 83 -11.11 -0.20 -3.00
N THR A 84 -11.61 -0.64 -4.16
CA THR A 84 -12.16 0.27 -5.19
C THR A 84 -13.43 0.95 -4.68
N THR A 85 -14.20 0.23 -3.88
CA THR A 85 -15.41 0.71 -3.22
C THR A 85 -15.38 0.21 -1.79
N LEU A 86 -15.51 1.08 -0.79
CA LEU A 86 -15.57 0.63 0.60
C LEU A 86 -16.84 -0.21 0.80
N PRO A 87 -16.73 -1.51 1.07
CA PRO A 87 -17.90 -2.33 1.36
C PRO A 87 -18.56 -1.80 2.64
N THR A 88 -19.89 -1.85 2.69
CA THR A 88 -20.65 -1.46 3.87
C THR A 88 -21.23 -2.70 4.55
N PRO A 89 -20.96 -2.93 5.84
CA PRO A 89 -20.10 -2.12 6.72
C PRO A 89 -18.60 -2.36 6.47
N TYR A 90 -17.76 -1.39 6.79
CA TYR A 90 -16.31 -1.58 6.86
C TYR A 90 -15.80 -1.41 8.29
N ILE A 91 -14.78 -2.21 8.63
CA ILE A 91 -14.24 -2.34 9.98
C ILE A 91 -12.80 -1.86 10.00
N PHE A 92 -12.46 -1.01 10.95
CA PHE A 92 -11.08 -0.68 11.28
C PHE A 92 -10.70 -1.30 12.61
N CYS A 93 -9.63 -2.09 12.59
CA CYS A 93 -9.04 -2.66 13.79
C CYS A 93 -7.97 -1.72 14.35
N PHE A 94 -8.14 -1.30 15.59
CA PHE A 94 -7.12 -0.64 16.39
C PHE A 94 -6.71 -1.58 17.53
N PRO A 95 -5.51 -1.42 18.12
CA PRO A 95 -5.02 -2.34 19.16
C PRO A 95 -5.96 -2.55 20.36
N SER A 96 -6.81 -1.57 20.66
CA SER A 96 -7.72 -1.61 21.82
C SER A 96 -9.21 -1.47 21.46
N ARG A 97 -9.55 -1.30 20.18
CA ARG A 97 -10.95 -1.10 19.76
C ARG A 97 -11.16 -1.47 18.30
N MET A 98 -12.39 -1.84 17.97
CA MET A 98 -12.84 -1.94 16.58
C MET A 98 -13.77 -0.75 16.29
N LEU A 99 -13.60 -0.15 15.12
CA LEU A 99 -14.51 0.88 14.61
C LEU A 99 -15.28 0.32 13.43
N VAL A 100 -16.60 0.23 13.56
CA VAL A 100 -17.49 -0.14 12.46
C VAL A 100 -18.05 1.13 11.85
N ARG A 101 -17.92 1.29 10.54
CA ARG A 101 -18.50 2.43 9.81
C ARG A 101 -19.48 1.90 8.78
N MET A 102 -20.71 2.36 8.90
CA MET A 102 -21.80 2.12 7.96
C MET A 102 -21.87 3.34 7.03
N ALA A 103 -21.99 3.16 5.71
CA ALA A 103 -22.35 4.29 4.86
C ALA A 103 -23.82 4.63 5.09
N GLY A 104 -24.17 5.91 5.06
CA GLY A 104 -25.55 6.36 5.23
C GLY A 104 -26.44 5.73 4.17
N VAL A 105 -27.44 4.99 4.62
CA VAL A 105 -28.62 4.70 3.80
C VAL A 105 -29.30 6.05 3.59
N SER A 106 -29.33 6.52 2.35
CA SER A 106 -30.18 7.66 1.98
C SER A 106 -31.62 7.18 1.86
#